data_AF-A0A1G4UQ36-F1
#
_entry.id   AF-A0A1G4UQ36-F1
#
_cell.length_a   1.000
_cell.length_b   1.000
_cell.length_c   1.000
_cell.angle_alpha   90.00
_cell.angle_beta   90.00
_cell.angle_gamma   90.00
#
_symmetry.space_group_name_H-M   'P 1'
#
loop_
_entity.id
_entity.type
_entity.pdbx_description
1 polymer ?
#
loop_
_entity_poly.entity_id
_entity_poly.type
_entity_poly.pdbx_seq_one_letter_code
_entity_poly.pdbx_strand_id
1 'polypeptide(L)'
;MRRFKTLASDNQFSFICPIFNVATRMAACMKLRDLVWKGKGPDVRKGCQACMKSSKCPAAAIVDRIHYGGKDVADDYGSDQPVMGKLGADVLDRIRRVIVQDVHIQQCGVPPEEQQLILSANPRIDEQLKTAPTDGKAKRYVASDYEETPRRRAPKPKSAPQDIASPAPSSRVNDAARTGDLAAAIS
;
A
#
# COMPACT_ATOMS: atom_id res chain seq x y z
N MET A 1 15.80 10.90 20.52
CA MET A 1 14.90 10.20 19.58
C MET A 1 15.74 9.20 18.80
N ARG A 2 15.36 7.92 18.74
CA ARG A 2 16.07 6.92 17.92
C ARG A 2 15.96 7.32 16.45
N ARG A 3 17.09 7.40 15.73
CA ARG A 3 17.09 7.62 14.27
C ARG A 3 16.81 6.29 13.58
N PHE A 4 15.80 6.26 12.73
CA PHE A 4 15.46 5.10 11.90
C PHE A 4 16.01 5.31 10.49
N LYS A 5 16.88 4.42 10.03
CA LYS A 5 17.41 4.38 8.66
C LYS A 5 16.29 4.20 7.64
N THR A 6 15.19 3.52 8.00
CA THR A 6 13.98 3.44 7.16
C THR A 6 13.53 4.82 6.65
N LEU A 7 13.65 5.86 7.49
CA LEU A 7 13.21 7.23 7.19
C LEU A 7 14.28 8.09 6.50
N ALA A 8 15.50 7.59 6.34
CA ALA A 8 16.61 8.36 5.79
C ALA A 8 16.53 8.49 4.27
N SER A 9 16.97 9.63 3.74
CA SER A 9 16.96 9.90 2.29
C SER A 9 17.95 9.05 1.49
N ASP A 10 18.98 8.53 2.17
CA ASP A 10 20.03 7.68 1.60
C ASP A 10 19.72 6.18 1.75
N ASN A 11 18.52 5.82 2.22
CA ASN A 11 18.09 4.42 2.35
C ASN A 11 18.07 3.70 0.98
N GLN A 12 18.75 2.56 0.91
CA GLN A 12 18.89 1.73 -0.29
C GLN A 12 17.95 0.51 -0.30
N PHE A 13 17.10 0.35 0.72
CA PHE A 13 16.09 -0.71 0.75
C PHE A 13 15.07 -0.52 -0.38
N SER A 14 14.83 -1.60 -1.12
CA SER A 14 13.85 -1.70 -2.20
C SER A 14 12.87 -2.84 -1.93
N PHE A 15 11.64 -2.71 -2.42
CA PHE A 15 10.61 -3.74 -2.34
C PHE A 15 9.67 -3.65 -3.53
N ILE A 16 8.89 -4.70 -3.77
CA ILE A 16 7.79 -4.66 -4.74
C ILE A 16 6.55 -4.09 -4.06
N CYS A 17 6.08 -2.92 -4.51
CA CYS A 17 4.87 -2.31 -3.99
C CYS A 17 3.66 -3.23 -4.25
N PRO A 18 2.93 -3.69 -3.22
CA PRO A 18 1.84 -4.64 -3.40
C PRO A 18 0.63 -4.03 -4.13
N ILE A 19 0.49 -2.70 -4.13
CA ILE A 19 -0.61 -2.01 -4.79
C ILE A 19 -0.36 -1.89 -6.29
N PHE A 20 0.82 -1.42 -6.69
CA PHE A 20 1.13 -1.10 -8.09
C PHE A 20 2.02 -2.14 -8.78
N ASN A 21 2.47 -3.17 -8.05
CA ASN A 21 3.36 -4.22 -8.55
C ASN A 21 4.65 -3.69 -9.21
N VAL A 22 5.21 -2.62 -8.65
CA VAL A 22 6.45 -1.99 -9.12
C VAL A 22 7.54 -2.06 -8.06
N ALA A 23 8.77 -2.34 -8.49
CA ALA A 23 9.94 -2.20 -7.64
C ALA A 23 10.11 -0.72 -7.25
N THR A 24 10.24 -0.45 -5.97
CA THR A 24 10.38 0.91 -5.47
C THR A 24 11.34 0.97 -4.29
N ARG A 25 12.04 2.10 -4.17
CA ARG A 25 12.95 2.37 -3.06
C ARG A 25 12.20 3.01 -1.91
N MET A 26 12.50 2.59 -0.68
CA MET A 26 11.89 3.13 0.52
C MET A 26 12.09 4.66 0.63
N ALA A 27 13.29 5.15 0.32
CA ALA A 27 13.59 6.58 0.30
C ALA A 27 12.66 7.37 -0.65
N ALA A 28 12.32 6.82 -1.82
CA ALA A 28 11.39 7.46 -2.75
C ALA A 28 9.96 7.51 -2.20
N CYS A 29 9.51 6.45 -1.52
CA CYS A 29 8.22 6.44 -0.85
C CYS A 29 8.17 7.45 0.31
N MET A 30 9.25 7.59 1.09
CA MET A 30 9.35 8.57 2.17
C MET A 30 9.32 10.01 1.63
N LYS A 31 10.07 10.30 0.56
CA LYS A 31 10.04 11.61 -0.11
C LYS A 31 8.63 11.96 -0.58
N LEU A 32 7.93 11.04 -1.25
CA LEU A 32 6.56 11.29 -1.70
C LEU A 32 5.59 11.50 -0.52
N ARG A 33 5.70 10.67 0.53
CA ARG A 33 4.87 10.81 1.73
C ARG A 33 5.04 12.18 2.36
N ASP A 34 6.28 12.64 2.53
CA ASP A 34 6.57 13.94 3.12
C ASP A 34 5.99 15.10 2.31
N LEU A 35 6.02 15.00 0.97
CA LEU A 35 5.37 15.99 0.11
C LEU A 35 3.85 16.00 0.35
N VAL A 36 3.20 14.83 0.29
CA VAL A 36 1.75 14.70 0.49
C VAL A 36 1.32 15.22 1.86
N TRP A 37 2.06 14.89 2.92
CA TRP A 37 1.77 15.37 4.28
C TRP A 37 1.94 16.88 4.45
N LYS A 38 2.85 17.49 3.68
CA LYS A 38 3.04 18.95 3.62
C LYS A 38 2.01 19.65 2.73
N GLY A 39 1.01 18.94 2.22
CA GLY A 39 0.02 19.46 1.29
C GLY A 39 0.56 19.69 -0.13
N LYS A 40 1.77 19.21 -0.43
CA LYS A 40 2.38 19.28 -1.77
C LYS A 40 2.01 18.02 -2.54
N GLY A 41 1.01 18.10 -3.41
CA GLY A 41 0.58 17.00 -4.28
C GLY A 41 1.26 17.09 -5.65
N PRO A 42 2.38 16.37 -5.91
CA PRO A 42 3.02 16.42 -7.22
C PRO A 42 2.10 15.91 -8.33
N ASP A 43 2.41 16.22 -9.59
CA ASP A 43 1.60 15.76 -10.73
C ASP A 43 1.79 14.30 -11.10
N VAL A 44 2.79 13.67 -10.52
CA VAL A 44 3.08 12.26 -10.69
C VAL A 44 2.52 11.42 -9.54
N ARG A 45 2.33 10.12 -9.80
CA ARG A 45 2.00 9.11 -8.78
C ARG A 45 0.70 9.43 -8.03
N LYS A 46 -0.32 9.94 -8.72
CA LYS A 46 -1.61 10.36 -8.14
C LYS A 46 -2.27 9.23 -7.33
N GLY A 47 -2.20 7.99 -7.80
CA GLY A 47 -2.69 6.80 -7.11
C GLY A 47 -1.94 6.51 -5.80
N CYS A 48 -0.62 6.74 -5.76
CA CYS A 48 0.13 6.65 -4.51
C CYS A 48 -0.35 7.69 -3.48
N GLN A 49 -0.66 8.91 -3.92
CA GLN A 49 -1.18 9.98 -3.06
C GLN A 49 -2.56 9.61 -2.49
N ALA A 50 -3.47 9.09 -3.33
CA ALA A 50 -4.79 8.61 -2.88
C ALA A 50 -4.68 7.45 -1.88
N CYS A 51 -3.76 6.50 -2.11
CA CYS A 51 -3.48 5.40 -1.19
C CYS A 51 -2.90 5.89 0.14
N MET A 52 -2.03 6.90 0.14
CA MET A 52 -1.50 7.50 1.36
C MET A 52 -2.60 8.18 2.17
N LYS A 53 -3.43 9.01 1.53
CA LYS A 53 -4.57 9.68 2.19
C LYS A 53 -5.58 8.68 2.78
N SER A 54 -5.75 7.53 2.12
CA SER A 54 -6.66 6.48 2.59
C SER A 54 -6.01 5.47 3.56
N SER A 55 -4.74 5.63 3.93
CA SER A 55 -3.99 4.67 4.76
C SER A 55 -3.76 3.28 4.13
N LYS A 56 -3.92 3.13 2.80
CA LYS A 56 -3.61 1.87 2.09
C LYS A 56 -2.12 1.73 1.75
N CYS A 57 -1.35 2.82 1.79
CA CYS A 57 0.06 2.81 1.43
C CYS A 57 0.93 2.06 2.45
N PRO A 58 1.76 1.06 2.05
CA PRO A 58 2.66 0.35 2.96
C PRO A 58 3.69 1.26 3.62
N ALA A 59 4.24 2.23 2.87
CA ALA A 59 5.19 3.18 3.42
C ALA A 59 4.55 4.06 4.52
N ALA A 60 3.30 4.49 4.32
CA ALA A 60 2.58 5.24 5.36
C ALA A 60 2.34 4.35 6.60
N ALA A 61 1.94 3.09 6.41
CA ALA A 61 1.74 2.14 7.50
C ALA A 61 3.03 1.86 8.31
N ILE A 62 4.18 1.74 7.63
CA ILE A 62 5.50 1.59 8.27
C ILE A 62 5.85 2.82 9.09
N VAL A 63 5.63 4.01 8.54
CA VAL A 63 5.90 5.27 9.25
C VAL A 63 5.01 5.39 10.49
N ASP A 64 3.73 5.05 10.39
CA ASP A 64 2.83 5.03 11.53
C ASP A 64 3.31 4.03 12.60
N ARG A 65 3.78 2.84 12.20
CA ARG A 65 4.38 1.87 13.13
C ARG A 65 5.59 2.47 13.85
N ILE A 66 6.46 3.18 13.14
CA ILE A 66 7.62 3.87 13.73
C ILE A 66 7.21 4.98 14.70
N HIS A 67 6.19 5.78 14.35
CA HIS A 67 5.75 6.91 15.17
C HIS A 67 4.98 6.47 16.42
N TYR A 68 4.12 5.46 16.31
CA TYR A 68 3.19 5.06 17.37
C TYR A 68 3.56 3.75 18.08
N GLY A 69 4.52 2.97 17.56
CA GLY A 69 4.89 1.67 18.12
C GLY A 69 5.79 1.71 19.36
N GLY A 70 6.18 2.89 19.83
CA GLY A 70 6.97 3.05 21.06
C GLY A 70 8.45 2.70 20.92
N LYS A 71 9.09 2.32 22.04
CA LYS A 71 10.56 2.14 22.12
C LYS A 71 11.07 0.88 21.42
N ASP A 72 10.21 -0.13 21.25
CA ASP A 72 10.59 -1.47 20.77
C ASP A 72 10.40 -1.68 19.27
N VAL A 73 10.13 -0.61 18.52
CA VAL A 73 9.99 -0.70 17.05
C VAL A 73 11.34 -1.02 16.43
N ALA A 74 11.39 -2.10 15.66
CA ALA A 74 12.54 -2.47 14.86
C ALA A 74 12.61 -1.66 13.56
N ASP A 75 13.82 -1.45 13.06
CA ASP A 75 14.10 -0.66 11.85
C ASP A 75 14.26 -1.58 10.64
N ASP A 76 13.22 -2.37 10.37
CA ASP A 76 13.28 -3.54 9.48
C ASP A 76 13.48 -3.21 7.99
N TYR A 77 13.32 -1.94 7.62
CA TYR A 77 13.32 -1.46 6.23
C TYR A 77 14.42 -0.41 5.96
N GLY A 78 15.42 -0.34 6.83
CA GLY A 78 16.61 0.49 6.65
C GLY A 78 17.76 -0.32 6.06
N SER A 79 18.39 0.18 5.00
CA SER A 79 19.62 -0.41 4.46
C SER A 79 20.58 0.65 3.92
N ASP A 80 21.87 0.48 4.21
CA ASP A 80 22.97 1.26 3.61
C ASP A 80 23.39 0.73 2.24
N GLN A 81 23.04 -0.53 1.93
CA GLN A 81 23.39 -1.19 0.67
C GLN A 81 22.13 -1.51 -0.16
N PRO A 82 22.20 -1.52 -1.49
CA PRO A 82 21.08 -1.93 -2.34
C PRO A 82 20.60 -3.33 -1.98
N VAL A 83 19.37 -3.43 -1.46
CA VAL A 83 18.75 -4.71 -1.09
C VAL A 83 17.30 -4.74 -1.55
N MET A 84 16.89 -5.84 -2.17
CA MET A 84 15.49 -6.12 -2.47
C MET A 84 14.90 -6.98 -1.33
N GLY A 85 14.15 -6.34 -0.45
CA GLY A 85 13.51 -6.99 0.68
C GLY A 85 12.02 -7.27 0.45
N LYS A 86 11.43 -7.95 1.44
CA LYS A 86 9.98 -8.19 1.52
C LYS A 86 9.37 -7.33 2.61
N LEU A 87 8.11 -6.95 2.41
CA LEU A 87 7.32 -6.32 3.46
C LEU A 87 6.90 -7.37 4.50
N GLY A 88 6.93 -6.99 5.78
CA GLY A 88 6.47 -7.84 6.87
C GLY A 88 4.97 -8.14 6.79
N ALA A 89 4.57 -9.29 7.33
CA ALA A 89 3.19 -9.74 7.32
C ALA A 89 2.25 -8.77 8.06
N ASP A 90 2.75 -8.06 9.08
CA ASP A 90 2.01 -7.07 9.85
C ASP A 90 1.62 -5.84 9.00
N VAL A 91 2.55 -5.34 8.18
CA VAL A 91 2.31 -4.22 7.26
C VAL A 91 1.30 -4.64 6.19
N LEU A 92 1.48 -5.83 5.62
CA LEU A 92 0.61 -6.36 4.57
C LEU A 92 -0.82 -6.60 5.07
N ASP A 93 -1.00 -7.23 6.24
CA ASP A 93 -2.32 -7.46 6.85
C ASP A 93 -3.03 -6.14 7.17
N ARG A 94 -2.30 -5.12 7.62
CA ARG A 94 -2.86 -3.79 7.86
C ARG A 94 -3.42 -3.16 6.59
N ILE A 95 -2.65 -3.10 5.51
CA ILE A 95 -3.08 -2.42 4.28
C ILE A 95 -4.10 -3.23 3.45
N ARG A 96 -4.15 -4.55 3.64
CA ARG A 96 -5.12 -5.44 2.99
C ARG A 96 -6.57 -5.03 3.29
N ARG A 97 -6.82 -4.65 4.53
CA ARG A 97 -8.16 -4.32 5.06
C ARG A 97 -8.64 -2.92 4.67
N VAL A 98 -7.74 -2.10 4.14
CA VAL A 98 -8.02 -0.71 3.81
C VAL A 98 -8.58 -0.60 2.39
N ILE A 99 -9.71 0.08 2.27
CA ILE A 99 -10.32 0.47 0.99
C ILE A 99 -9.93 1.93 0.71
N VAL A 100 -9.48 2.22 -0.51
CA VAL A 100 -9.21 3.61 -0.91
C VAL A 100 -10.54 4.31 -1.14
N GLN A 101 -10.74 5.44 -0.48
CA GLN A 101 -12.00 6.17 -0.55
C GLN A 101 -12.10 6.91 -1.90
N ASP A 102 -13.28 6.88 -2.52
CA ASP A 102 -13.53 7.54 -3.81
C ASP A 102 -13.23 9.04 -3.77
N VAL A 103 -13.50 9.70 -2.65
CA VAL A 103 -13.15 11.11 -2.45
C VAL A 103 -11.66 11.37 -2.65
N HIS A 104 -10.78 10.45 -2.20
CA HIS A 104 -9.34 10.59 -2.40
C HIS A 104 -8.90 10.27 -3.82
N ILE A 105 -9.58 9.33 -4.49
CA ILE A 105 -9.36 9.02 -5.91
C ILE A 105 -9.67 10.27 -6.76
N GLN A 106 -10.81 10.90 -6.51
CA GLN A 106 -11.25 12.10 -7.21
C GLN A 106 -10.36 13.31 -6.90
N GLN A 107 -10.09 13.59 -5.62
CA GLN A 107 -9.25 14.73 -5.22
C GLN A 107 -7.83 14.65 -5.76
N CYS A 108 -7.27 13.45 -5.90
CA CYS A 108 -5.93 13.27 -6.45
C CYS A 108 -5.92 13.20 -7.98
N GLY A 109 -7.07 13.09 -8.65
CA GLY A 109 -7.13 12.91 -10.11
C GLY A 109 -6.45 11.61 -10.56
N VAL A 110 -6.71 10.51 -9.86
CA VAL A 110 -6.07 9.21 -10.17
C VAL A 110 -6.58 8.72 -11.54
N PRO A 111 -5.69 8.37 -12.48
CA PRO A 111 -6.11 7.93 -13.80
C PRO A 111 -6.69 6.50 -13.75
N PRO A 112 -7.55 6.11 -14.71
CA PRO A 112 -8.29 4.84 -14.67
C PRO A 112 -7.42 3.58 -14.51
N GLU A 113 -6.24 3.57 -15.12
CA GLU A 113 -5.28 2.46 -15.01
C GLU A 113 -4.75 2.28 -13.58
N GLU A 114 -4.44 3.38 -12.88
CA GLU A 114 -4.01 3.32 -11.48
C GLU A 114 -5.19 2.94 -10.57
N GLN A 115 -6.42 3.37 -10.89
CA GLN A 115 -7.61 2.95 -10.14
C GLN A 115 -7.81 1.44 -10.20
N GLN A 116 -7.67 0.82 -11.37
CA GLN A 116 -7.77 -0.63 -11.52
C GLN A 116 -6.72 -1.37 -10.72
N LEU A 117 -5.49 -0.86 -10.67
CA LEU A 117 -4.43 -1.42 -9.81
C LEU A 117 -4.82 -1.31 -8.34
N ILE A 118 -5.34 -0.17 -7.89
CA ILE A 118 -5.78 0.01 -6.51
C ILE A 118 -6.88 -0.99 -6.13
N LEU A 119 -7.90 -1.14 -6.99
CA LEU A 119 -9.04 -2.03 -6.76
C LEU A 119 -8.64 -3.51 -6.76
N SER A 120 -7.69 -3.89 -7.61
CA SER A 120 -7.17 -5.26 -7.72
C SER A 120 -6.00 -5.57 -6.77
N ALA A 121 -5.67 -4.68 -5.83
CA ALA A 121 -4.48 -4.83 -4.98
C ALA A 121 -4.60 -5.99 -3.98
N ASN A 122 -5.80 -6.27 -3.46
CA ASN A 122 -5.97 -7.24 -2.36
C ASN A 122 -5.54 -8.67 -2.74
N PRO A 123 -5.91 -9.23 -3.90
CA PRO A 123 -5.37 -10.51 -4.34
C PRO A 123 -3.83 -10.57 -4.37
N ARG A 124 -3.16 -9.48 -4.78
CA ARG A 124 -1.68 -9.42 -4.79
C ARG A 124 -1.11 -9.36 -3.38
N ILE A 125 -1.75 -8.61 -2.47
CA ILE A 125 -1.38 -8.57 -1.06
C ILE A 125 -1.51 -9.96 -0.44
N ASP A 126 -2.57 -10.70 -0.77
CA ASP A 126 -2.83 -12.05 -0.28
C ASP A 126 -1.75 -13.04 -0.73
N GLU A 127 -1.28 -12.94 -1.98
CA GLU A 127 -0.14 -13.73 -2.45
C GLU A 127 1.16 -13.38 -1.73
N GLN A 128 1.45 -12.09 -1.52
CA GLN A 128 2.65 -11.68 -0.80
C GLN A 128 2.62 -12.15 0.67
N LEU A 129 1.45 -12.12 1.32
CA LEU A 129 1.26 -12.57 2.69
C LEU A 129 1.69 -14.02 2.91
N LYS A 130 1.53 -14.91 1.91
CA LYS A 130 1.93 -16.32 2.02
C LYS A 130 3.44 -16.50 2.22
N THR A 131 4.26 -15.55 1.78
CA THR A 131 5.72 -15.64 1.84
C THR A 131 6.37 -14.49 2.63
N ALA A 132 5.53 -13.71 3.32
CA ALA A 132 5.96 -12.55 4.08
C ALA A 132 6.71 -12.97 5.35
N PRO A 133 7.78 -12.27 5.73
CA PRO A 133 8.41 -12.44 7.02
C PRO A 133 7.38 -12.25 8.15
N THR A 134 7.32 -13.23 9.04
CA THR A 134 6.53 -13.16 10.27
C THR A 134 7.52 -12.92 11.41
N ASP A 135 7.68 -11.65 11.79
CA ASP A 135 8.42 -11.37 13.02
C ASP A 135 7.68 -12.08 14.16
N GLY A 136 8.39 -12.88 14.95
CA GLY A 136 7.86 -13.67 16.08
C GLY A 136 7.26 -12.85 17.23
N LYS A 137 6.87 -11.59 16.99
CA LYS A 137 6.07 -10.75 17.87
C LYS A 137 4.74 -10.42 17.19
N ALA A 138 3.81 -11.38 17.24
CA ALA A 138 2.46 -11.18 16.76
C ALA A 138 1.65 -10.29 17.73
N LYS A 139 1.11 -9.19 17.17
CA LYS A 139 -0.17 -8.52 17.45
C LYS A 139 -0.41 -7.89 18.83
N ARG A 140 -0.29 -6.55 18.88
CA ARG A 140 -1.33 -5.71 19.48
C ARG A 140 -1.75 -4.63 18.49
N TYR A 141 -2.64 -4.98 17.58
CA TYR A 141 -3.63 -4.02 17.17
C TYR A 141 -4.87 -4.38 17.96
N VAL A 142 -5.30 -3.47 18.84
CA VAL A 142 -6.61 -3.57 19.47
C VAL A 142 -7.58 -3.52 18.30
N ALA A 143 -8.14 -4.67 17.93
CA ALA A 143 -9.44 -4.64 17.27
C ALA A 143 -10.29 -3.82 18.23
N SER A 144 -10.78 -2.66 17.78
CA SER A 144 -11.87 -2.05 18.54
C SER A 144 -12.89 -3.16 18.68
N ASP A 145 -13.15 -3.60 19.91
CA ASP A 145 -14.34 -4.36 20.24
C ASP A 145 -15.51 -3.42 19.93
N TYR A 146 -15.79 -3.28 18.63
CA TYR A 146 -17.07 -2.79 18.19
C TYR A 146 -17.96 -3.98 18.48
N GLU A 147 -18.47 -4.03 19.72
CA GLU A 147 -19.62 -4.85 20.01
C GLU A 147 -20.62 -4.57 18.90
N GLU A 148 -20.93 -5.64 18.18
CA GLU A 148 -21.85 -5.63 17.08
C GLU A 148 -23.22 -5.29 17.66
N THR A 149 -23.53 -3.99 17.78
CA THR A 149 -24.86 -3.55 18.16
C THR A 149 -25.84 -4.24 17.22
N PRO A 150 -26.85 -4.97 17.72
CA PRO A 150 -27.65 -5.84 16.89
C PRO A 150 -28.39 -4.99 15.85
N ARG A 151 -27.96 -5.11 14.59
CA ARG A 151 -28.63 -4.50 13.45
C ARG A 151 -30.05 -5.03 13.42
N ARG A 152 -31.04 -4.15 13.64
CA ARG A 152 -32.46 -4.44 13.41
C ARG A 152 -32.60 -5.01 11.99
N ARG A 153 -33.17 -6.21 11.92
CA ARG A 153 -33.44 -6.95 10.67
C ARG A 153 -34.19 -6.05 9.69
N ALA A 154 -33.56 -5.75 8.56
CA ALA A 154 -34.28 -5.30 7.38
C ALA A 154 -34.95 -6.52 6.70
N PRO A 155 -36.20 -6.40 6.23
CA PRO A 155 -36.91 -7.51 5.60
C PRO A 155 -36.33 -7.84 4.22
N LYS A 156 -36.27 -9.15 3.92
CA LYS A 156 -35.78 -9.72 2.66
C LYS A 156 -36.63 -9.26 1.45
N PRO A 157 -36.02 -8.83 0.35
CA PRO A 157 -36.65 -8.89 -0.97
C PRO A 157 -36.35 -10.24 -1.66
N LYS A 158 -37.32 -10.67 -2.46
CA LYS A 158 -37.40 -11.94 -3.20
C LYS A 158 -36.40 -12.04 -4.36
N SER A 159 -36.06 -13.28 -4.70
CA SER A 159 -35.12 -13.79 -5.70
C SER A 159 -35.53 -13.64 -7.18
N ALA A 160 -34.51 -13.53 -8.06
CA ALA A 160 -34.27 -14.22 -9.37
C ALA A 160 -33.59 -13.30 -10.42
N PRO A 161 -33.06 -13.78 -11.58
CA PRO A 161 -32.02 -14.80 -11.80
C PRO A 161 -30.88 -14.38 -12.79
N GLN A 162 -29.82 -15.22 -12.79
CA GLN A 162 -28.65 -15.51 -13.67
C GLN A 162 -28.23 -14.70 -14.94
N ASP A 163 -26.90 -14.63 -15.08
CA ASP A 163 -26.02 -14.82 -16.28
C ASP A 163 -25.14 -13.62 -16.73
N ILE A 164 -23.82 -13.89 -16.89
CA ILE A 164 -22.99 -13.67 -18.11
C ILE A 164 -21.47 -13.83 -17.80
N ALA A 165 -20.89 -14.83 -18.47
CA ALA A 165 -19.53 -15.12 -18.94
C ALA A 165 -18.31 -14.21 -18.58
N SER A 166 -17.21 -14.88 -18.19
CA SER A 166 -15.83 -14.36 -18.21
C SER A 166 -15.12 -14.61 -19.54
N PRO A 167 -14.22 -13.73 -20.01
CA PRO A 167 -13.18 -14.10 -20.97
C PRO A 167 -11.76 -14.00 -20.41
N ALA A 168 -10.89 -14.87 -20.94
CA ALA A 168 -9.49 -15.14 -20.59
C ALA A 168 -8.49 -14.04 -21.05
N PRO A 169 -7.26 -14.01 -20.49
CA PRO A 169 -6.29 -12.93 -20.72
C PRO A 169 -5.43 -13.13 -21.98
N SER A 170 -5.22 -12.06 -22.76
CA SER A 170 -4.33 -12.05 -23.94
C SER A 170 -2.93 -11.50 -23.63
N SER A 171 -1.91 -12.18 -24.17
CA SER A 171 -0.50 -12.14 -23.81
C SER A 171 0.35 -11.05 -24.50
N ARG A 172 -0.18 -9.83 -24.70
CA ARG A 172 0.54 -8.76 -25.44
C ARG A 172 0.93 -7.52 -24.63
N VAL A 173 0.77 -7.52 -23.31
CA VAL A 173 0.96 -6.33 -22.46
C VAL A 173 2.38 -6.20 -21.88
N ASN A 174 3.27 -7.17 -22.11
CA ASN A 174 4.58 -7.23 -21.44
C ASN A 174 5.69 -6.36 -22.05
N ASP A 175 5.49 -5.69 -23.20
CA ASP A 175 6.61 -5.10 -23.94
C ASP A 175 6.82 -3.58 -23.81
N ALA A 176 6.01 -2.84 -23.04
CA ALA A 176 6.10 -1.36 -22.98
C ALA A 176 6.75 -0.76 -21.71
N ALA A 177 7.25 -1.58 -20.76
CA ALA A 177 7.76 -1.08 -19.47
C ALA A 177 9.31 -1.10 -19.35
N ARG A 178 10.03 -1.20 -20.48
CA ARG A 178 11.49 -1.47 -20.49
C ARG A 178 12.39 -0.23 -20.36
N THR A 179 11.87 0.99 -20.31
CA THR A 179 12.70 2.22 -20.34
C THR A 179 12.96 2.80 -18.95
N GLY A 180 13.25 1.96 -17.96
CA GLY A 180 13.43 2.34 -16.57
C GLY A 180 14.52 3.40 -16.33
N ASP A 181 14.11 4.66 -16.33
CA ASP A 181 14.88 5.80 -15.83
C ASP A 181 14.04 6.58 -14.82
N LEU A 182 14.31 6.31 -13.53
CA LEU A 182 13.51 6.77 -12.37
C LEU A 182 14.12 8.01 -11.68
N ALA A 183 15.26 8.52 -12.14
CA ALA A 183 16.00 9.56 -11.42
C ALA A 183 15.68 11.00 -11.90
N ALA A 184 15.31 11.19 -13.18
CA ALA A 184 15.17 12.52 -13.76
C ALA A 184 13.83 13.22 -13.44
N ALA A 185 12.76 12.48 -13.13
CA ALA A 185 11.39 13.01 -13.05
C ALA A 185 11.02 13.70 -11.71
N ILE A 186 11.96 13.86 -10.78
CA ILE A 186 11.70 14.45 -9.44
C ILE A 186 12.71 15.55 -9.10
N SER A 187 13.28 16.19 -10.13
CA SER A 187 14.15 17.37 -10.03
C SER A 187 13.31 18.63 -9.94
#